data_AF-A0A542AKG7-F1
#
_entry.id   AF-A0A542AKG7-F1
#
_cell.length_a   1.000
_cell.length_b   1.000
_cell.length_c   1.000
_cell.angle_alpha   90.00
_cell.angle_beta   90.00
_cell.angle_gamma   90.00
#
_symmetry.space_group_name_H-M   'P 1'
#
loop_
_entity.id
_entity.type
_entity.pdbx_description
1 polymer ?
#
loop_
_entity_poly.entity_id
_entity_poly.type
_entity_poly.pdbx_seq_one_letter_code
_entity_poly.pdbx_strand_id
1 'polypeptide(L)' 'MIDNNICPYCGNVMKLGYLGGVRYQLEWIPEGKKQRPTILSKNTGIPLNKTSILKLNKVYAYYCNQCDLFIIRK' A
#
# COMPACT_ATOMS: atom_id res chain seq x y z
N MET A 1 -13.68 -16.02 10.06
CA MET A 1 -12.79 -15.03 9.44
C MET A 1 -13.44 -13.68 9.67
N ILE A 2 -12.86 -12.82 10.50
CA ILE A 2 -13.40 -11.47 10.74
C ILE A 2 -12.84 -10.60 9.62
N ASP A 3 -13.70 -10.10 8.75
CA ASP A 3 -13.32 -9.29 7.61
C ASP A 3 -12.75 -7.94 8.10
N ASN A 4 -11.44 -7.91 8.33
CA ASN A 4 -10.62 -6.74 8.71
C ASN A 4 -10.56 -5.65 7.62
N ASN A 5 -11.48 -5.70 6.65
CA ASN A 5 -11.50 -4.88 5.46
C ASN A 5 -12.56 -3.78 5.57
N ILE A 6 -13.19 -3.59 6.73
CA ILE A 6 -14.21 -2.56 6.92
C ILE A 6 -13.57 -1.27 7.45
N CYS A 7 -13.91 -0.15 6.81
CA CYS A 7 -13.50 1.18 7.22
C CYS A 7 -14.13 1.50 8.60
N PRO A 8 -13.33 1.83 9.62
CA PRO A 8 -13.86 2.14 10.96
C PRO A 8 -14.63 3.48 11.01
N TYR A 9 -14.52 4.32 9.97
CA TYR A 9 -15.15 5.64 9.92
C TYR A 9 -16.52 5.62 9.21
N CYS A 10 -16.70 4.80 8.19
CA CYS A 10 -17.94 4.77 7.39
C CYS A 10 -18.57 3.39 7.21
N GLY A 11 -17.96 2.33 7.76
CA GLY A 11 -18.50 0.97 7.69
C GLY A 11 -18.41 0.29 6.30
N ASN A 12 -17.78 0.92 5.31
CA ASN A 12 -17.66 0.34 3.97
C ASN A 12 -16.43 -0.55 3.81
N VAL A 13 -16.52 -1.48 2.85
CA VAL A 13 -15.40 -2.34 2.46
C VAL A 13 -14.29 -1.52 1.81
N MET A 14 -13.08 -1.72 2.30
CA MET A 14 -11.83 -1.11 1.86
C MET A 14 -11.12 -2.02 0.87
N LYS A 15 -10.28 -1.43 0.03
CA LYS A 15 -9.45 -2.14 -0.95
C LYS A 15 -8.06 -2.39 -0.38
N LEU A 16 -7.58 -3.63 -0.43
CA LEU A 16 -6.20 -3.94 -0.08
C LEU A 16 -5.26 -3.54 -1.22
N GLY A 17 -4.10 -3.02 -0.85
CA GLY A 17 -3.01 -2.68 -1.78
C GLY A 17 -1.71 -2.50 -1.01
N TYR A 18 -0.68 -2.04 -1.70
CA TYR A 18 0.61 -1.75 -1.09
C TYR A 18 1.16 -0.39 -1.53
N LEU A 19 1.91 0.25 -0.65
CA LEU A 19 2.62 1.48 -0.97
C LEU A 19 3.95 1.14 -1.67
N GLY A 20 4.01 1.44 -2.96
CA GLY A 20 5.22 1.38 -3.77
C GLY A 20 5.95 2.71 -3.76
N GLY A 21 7.28 2.67 -3.69
CA GLY A 21 8.09 3.85 -3.98
C GLY A 21 8.21 4.05 -5.49
N VAL A 22 8.07 5.29 -5.93
CA VAL A 22 8.64 5.78 -7.20
C VAL A 22 9.59 6.94 -6.86
N ARG A 23 10.32 7.47 -7.85
CA ARG A 23 11.18 8.63 -7.62
C ARG A 23 10.35 9.81 -7.07
N TYR A 24 10.73 10.30 -5.89
CA TYR A 24 10.15 11.47 -5.19
C TYR A 24 8.70 11.35 -4.67
N GLN A 25 8.01 10.22 -4.82
CA GLN A 25 6.64 10.08 -4.31
C GLN A 25 6.29 8.63 -3.93
N LEU A 26 5.22 8.49 -3.16
CA LEU A 26 4.62 7.20 -2.81
C LEU A 26 3.37 6.98 -3.67
N GLU A 27 3.24 5.78 -4.22
CA GLU A 27 2.04 5.37 -4.97
C GLU A 27 1.38 4.22 -4.22
N TRP A 28 0.08 4.34 -3.92
CA TRP A 28 -0.70 3.19 -3.48
C TRP A 28 -1.14 2.37 -4.70
N ILE A 29 -0.79 1.09 -4.69
CA ILE A 29 -1.04 0.16 -5.78
C ILE A 29 -2.03 -0.88 -5.29
N PRO A 30 -3.22 -1.02 -5.91
CA PRO A 30 -4.18 -2.05 -5.53
C PRO A 30 -3.56 -3.45 -5.61
N GLU A 31 -3.99 -4.35 -4.74
CA GLU A 31 -3.56 -5.74 -4.79
C GLU A 31 -3.85 -6.37 -6.17
N GLY A 32 -2.91 -7.17 -6.68
CA GLY A 32 -2.99 -7.75 -8.01
C GLY A 32 -2.71 -6.79 -9.17
N LYS A 33 -2.58 -5.47 -8.91
CA LYS A 33 -2.11 -4.51 -9.91
C LYS A 33 -0.60 -4.33 -9.84
N LYS A 34 -0.01 -3.99 -10.98
CA LYS A 34 1.40 -3.61 -11.08
C LYS A 34 1.50 -2.10 -11.03
N GLN A 35 2.60 -1.61 -10.45
CA GLN A 35 3.00 -0.21 -10.56
C GLN A 35 3.06 0.19 -12.03
N ARG A 36 2.64 1.41 -12.37
CA ARG A 36 2.74 1.87 -13.76
C ARG A 36 4.22 1.91 -14.15
N PRO A 37 4.60 1.34 -15.30
CA PRO A 37 5.98 1.44 -15.79
C PRO A 37 6.23 2.91 -16.13
N THR A 38 6.95 3.60 -15.24
CA THR A 38 7.55 4.89 -15.55
C THR A 38 9.03 4.65 -15.79
N ILE A 39 9.64 5.39 -16.72
CA ILE A 39 11.05 5.23 -17.13
C ILE A 39 12.03 5.34 -15.93
N LEU A 40 11.56 5.82 -14.77
CA LEU A 40 12.31 6.02 -13.53
C LEU A 40 11.83 5.16 -12.34
N SER A 41 10.99 4.13 -12.53
CA SER A 41 10.51 3.30 -11.42
C SER A 41 11.59 2.32 -10.94
N LYS A 42 12.54 2.79 -10.11
CA LYS A 42 13.30 1.86 -9.27
C LYS A 42 12.33 1.30 -8.24
N ASN A 43 11.99 0.04 -8.41
CA ASN A 43 10.96 -0.72 -7.71
C ASN A 43 11.36 -0.99 -6.24
N THR A 44 11.53 0.06 -5.46
CA THR A 44 11.88 -0.04 -4.04
C THR A 44 10.63 0.24 -3.24
N GLY A 45 10.00 -0.81 -2.71
CA GLY A 45 9.03 -0.67 -1.63
C GLY A 45 9.61 0.17 -0.48
N ILE A 46 8.75 0.80 0.32
CA ILE A 46 9.23 1.60 1.46
C ILE A 46 9.70 0.64 2.55
N PRO A 47 10.97 0.69 2.97
CA PRO A 47 11.44 -0.17 4.06
C PRO A 47 10.79 0.28 5.38
N LEU A 48 10.00 -0.60 6.01
CA LEU A 48 9.42 -0.36 7.34
C LEU A 48 10.32 -0.80 8.50
N ASN A 49 11.42 -1.50 8.22
CA ASN A 49 12.40 -1.88 9.22
C ASN A 49 13.82 -1.73 8.67
N LYS A 50 14.82 -1.75 9.57
CA LYS A 50 16.25 -1.62 9.23
C LYS A 50 16.86 -2.88 8.58
N THR A 51 16.06 -3.90 8.23
CA THR A 51 16.60 -5.16 7.72
C THR A 51 16.90 -5.04 6.23
N SER A 52 18.04 -5.62 5.84
CA SER A 52 18.63 -5.75 4.51
C SER A 52 17.84 -5.15 3.33
N ILE A 53 18.51 -4.27 2.58
CA ILE A 53 18.09 -3.71 1.28
C ILE A 53 17.64 -4.79 0.27
N LEU A 54 18.04 -6.06 0.47
CA LEU A 54 17.58 -7.21 -0.34
C LEU A 54 16.19 -7.76 0.03
N LYS A 55 15.65 -7.46 1.22
CA LYS A 55 14.30 -7.84 1.66
C LYS A 55 13.42 -6.61 1.80
N LEU A 56 13.09 -6.02 0.66
CA LEU A 56 12.08 -4.96 0.58
C LEU A 56 10.71 -5.55 0.91
N ASN A 57 10.32 -5.50 2.19
CA ASN A 57 8.97 -5.84 2.61
C ASN A 57 7.99 -4.79 2.05
N LYS A 58 6.90 -5.24 1.44
CA LYS A 58 5.83 -4.34 0.99
C LYS A 58 5.05 -3.82 2.19
N VAL A 59 4.71 -2.53 2.16
CA VAL A 59 3.80 -1.92 3.13
C VAL A 59 2.39 -2.08 2.63
N TYR A 60 1.65 -3.03 3.19
CA TYR A 60 0.25 -3.21 2.85
C TYR A 60 -0.61 -2.15 3.55
N ALA A 61 -1.57 -1.60 2.81
CA ALA A 61 -2.48 -0.58 3.28
C ALA A 61 -3.88 -0.81 2.69
N TYR A 62 -4.90 -0.62 3.52
CA TYR A 62 -6.29 -0.63 3.10
C TYR A 62 -6.72 0.79 2.70
N TYR A 63 -7.31 0.95 1.52
CA TYR A 63 -7.83 2.23 1.04
C TYR A 63 -9.36 2.27 1.11
N CYS A 64 -9.92 3.28 1.77
CA CYS A 64 -11.34 3.59 1.74
C CYS A 64 -11.61 4.68 0.70
N ASN A 65 -12.37 4.33 -0.34
CA ASN A 65 -12.78 5.30 -1.38
C ASN A 65 -13.74 6.38 -0.86
N GLN A 66 -14.61 6.06 0.10
CA GLN A 66 -15.61 7.01 0.59
C GLN A 66 -15.02 8.07 1.52
N CYS A 67 -14.12 7.68 2.42
CA CYS A 67 -13.48 8.59 3.36
C CYS A 67 -12.15 9.15 2.84
N ASP A 68 -11.70 8.70 1.66
CA ASP A 68 -10.41 9.02 1.04
C ASP A 68 -9.22 8.89 2.01
N LEU A 69 -9.10 7.73 2.66
CA LEU A 69 -8.06 7.46 3.66
C LEU A 69 -7.41 6.10 3.50
N PHE A 70 -6.18 5.99 4.00
CA PHE A 70 -5.42 4.76 4.09
C PHE A 70 -5.27 4.30 5.55
N ILE A 71 -5.42 2.99 5.78
CA ILE A 71 -5.14 2.35 7.07
C ILE A 71 -4.03 1.33 6.88
N ILE A 72 -2.95 1.50 7.64
CA ILE A 72 -1.81 0.56 7.69
C ILE A 72 -1.91 -0.18 9.01
N ARG A 73 -1.95 -1.52 8.96
CA ARG A 73 -1.99 -2.37 10.15
C ARG A 73 -0.72 -3.21 10.19
N LYS A 74 -0.03 -3.18 11.33
CA LYS A 74 1.19 -3.94 11.61
C LYS A 74 0.84 -5.27 12.28
#